data_AF-A0A7V3JJ52-F1
#
_entry.id   AF-A0A7V3JJ52-F1
#
_cell.length_a   1.000
_cell.length_b   1.000
_cell.length_c   1.000
_cell.angle_alpha   90.00
_cell.angle_beta   90.00
_cell.angle_gamma   90.00
#
_symmetry.space_group_name_H-M   'P 1'
#
loop_
_entity.id
_entity.type
_entity.pdbx_description
1 polymer ?
#
loop_
_entity_poly.entity_id
_entity_poly.type
_entity_poly.pdbx_seq_one_letter_code
_entity_poly.pdbx_strand_id
1 'polypeptide(L)'
;MPNFFALHRLRGFDATATPPWQMVPLGFWREVGLTESAGLALSSTNPAVATAEFARDNPASLARSGQSKVIVHGHKKGSAVIEARRGTTVVCQLEVGVKAPKIVKVAFNFVKDTAGHKTTRSLASVDNLVKTMNSIYTPQTYITIVKRTARWVQVRKNLGKVVRYSAHLSGVAAGQHEWDDVIALRDAAAHWNVFFVWEYEQDATPFVDHTDAGNLAGNCLFEDKAGVEVGETLAHELGHYLGVADFYDAAQQDWLMYGYTDVRGRFIPKNHANIMNP
;
A
#
# COMPACT_ATOMS: atom_id res chain seq x y z
N MET A 1 -27.49 17.76 0.26
CA MET A 1 -27.27 17.26 1.63
C MET A 1 -25.79 17.40 1.95
N PRO A 2 -25.43 17.87 3.14
CA PRO A 2 -24.03 17.98 3.56
C PRO A 2 -23.30 16.65 3.45
N ASN A 3 -22.07 16.66 2.97
CA ASN A 3 -21.24 15.47 2.85
C ASN A 3 -19.75 15.83 2.92
N PHE A 4 -18.97 14.93 3.53
CA PHE A 4 -17.52 15.03 3.50
C PHE A 4 -16.96 14.52 2.17
N PHE A 5 -15.91 15.16 1.66
CA PHE A 5 -15.24 14.76 0.42
C PHE A 5 -13.73 14.92 0.49
N ALA A 6 -13.01 14.19 -0.36
CA ALA A 6 -11.56 14.29 -0.45
C ALA A 6 -11.14 15.61 -1.09
N LEU A 7 -10.29 16.38 -0.41
CA LEU A 7 -9.48 17.41 -1.06
C LEU A 7 -8.23 16.80 -1.72
N HIS A 8 -7.78 15.65 -1.21
CA HIS A 8 -6.66 14.88 -1.73
C HIS A 8 -6.97 13.38 -1.67
N ARG A 9 -7.31 12.77 -2.82
CA ARG A 9 -7.74 11.35 -2.90
C ARG A 9 -6.73 10.38 -2.29
N LEU A 10 -5.44 10.50 -2.63
CA LEU A 10 -4.38 9.59 -2.17
C LEU A 10 -3.79 9.99 -0.80
N ARG A 11 -4.57 10.64 0.06
CA ARG A 11 -4.19 10.96 1.45
C ARG A 11 -5.08 10.25 2.48
N GLY A 12 -5.55 9.05 2.13
CA GLY A 12 -6.26 8.14 3.03
C GLY A 12 -7.74 8.48 3.24
N PHE A 13 -8.35 9.24 2.32
CA PHE A 13 -9.80 9.44 2.30
C PHE A 13 -10.46 8.33 1.48
N ASP A 14 -11.40 7.62 2.07
CA ASP A 14 -12.21 6.61 1.41
C ASP A 14 -13.67 7.04 1.36
N ALA A 15 -14.10 7.46 0.16
CA ALA A 15 -15.46 7.89 -0.12
C ALA A 15 -16.45 6.71 -0.23
N THR A 16 -15.95 5.49 -0.40
CA THR A 16 -16.77 4.28 -0.59
C THR A 16 -17.18 3.66 0.74
N ALA A 17 -16.47 3.99 1.83
CA ALA A 17 -16.89 3.65 3.18
C ALA A 17 -18.19 4.37 3.57
N THR A 18 -19.00 3.76 4.43
CA THR A 18 -20.23 4.36 4.97
C THR A 18 -20.22 4.33 6.50
N PRO A 19 -20.13 5.51 7.17
CA PRO A 19 -19.87 6.83 6.59
C PRO A 19 -18.49 6.88 5.90
N PRO A 20 -18.21 7.90 5.06
CA PRO A 20 -16.87 8.10 4.48
C PRO A 20 -15.79 8.07 5.56
N TRP A 21 -14.59 7.67 5.20
CA TRP A 21 -13.50 7.46 6.14
C TRP A 21 -12.26 8.29 5.82
N GLN A 22 -11.57 8.78 6.85
CA GLN A 22 -10.29 9.47 6.72
C GLN A 22 -9.26 8.85 7.67
N MET A 23 -8.16 8.34 7.12
CA MET A 23 -6.96 8.01 7.88
C MET A 23 -6.27 9.30 8.35
N VAL A 24 -5.96 9.41 9.64
CA VAL A 24 -5.18 10.53 10.17
C VAL A 24 -3.93 9.99 10.88
N PRO A 25 -2.72 10.48 10.55
CA PRO A 25 -1.52 10.07 11.30
C PRO A 25 -1.56 10.61 12.73
N LEU A 26 -1.16 9.79 13.70
CA LEU A 26 -1.06 10.16 15.11
C LEU A 26 -0.11 11.36 15.30
N GLY A 27 -0.60 12.42 15.95
CA GLY A 27 0.13 13.66 16.18
C GLY A 27 0.13 14.64 15.00
N PHE A 28 -0.61 14.33 13.92
CA PHE A 28 -0.73 15.16 12.73
C PHE A 28 -2.20 15.41 12.39
N TRP A 29 -2.42 16.05 11.24
CA TRP A 29 -3.74 16.38 10.73
C TRP A 29 -3.94 15.97 9.26
N ARG A 30 -5.20 16.00 8.83
CA ARG A 30 -5.63 15.88 7.44
C ARG A 30 -6.68 16.93 7.10
N GLU A 31 -6.70 17.31 5.82
CA GLU A 31 -7.66 18.21 5.24
C GLU A 31 -8.71 17.42 4.46
N VAL A 32 -9.98 17.69 4.77
CA VAL A 32 -11.15 17.19 4.03
C VAL A 32 -12.05 18.36 3.68
N GLY A 33 -12.91 18.18 2.68
CA GLY A 33 -13.94 19.15 2.33
C GLY A 33 -15.28 18.78 2.96
N LEU A 34 -16.12 19.78 3.22
CA LEU A 34 -17.50 19.62 3.65
C LEU A 34 -18.42 20.48 2.78
N THR A 35 -19.41 19.86 2.14
CA THR A 35 -20.43 20.57 1.35
C THR A 35 -21.54 21.15 2.22
N GLU A 36 -22.22 22.20 1.74
CA GLU A 36 -23.37 22.83 2.41
C GLU A 36 -23.06 23.22 3.88
N SER A 37 -21.83 23.69 4.11
CA SER A 37 -21.22 23.83 5.43
C SER A 37 -21.71 25.04 6.26
N ALA A 38 -22.44 25.96 5.64
CA ALA A 38 -22.89 27.18 6.29
C ALA A 38 -23.80 26.88 7.51
N GLY A 39 -23.45 27.45 8.66
CA GLY A 39 -24.19 27.28 9.91
C GLY A 39 -24.07 25.88 10.55
N LEU A 40 -23.16 25.03 10.06
CA LEU A 40 -22.88 23.75 10.68
C LEU A 40 -21.84 23.90 11.81
N ALA A 41 -21.97 23.07 12.83
CA ALA A 41 -20.96 22.87 13.87
C ALA A 41 -20.32 21.48 13.72
N LEU A 42 -19.05 21.36 14.10
CA LEU A 42 -18.34 20.08 14.12
C LEU A 42 -18.22 19.58 15.55
N SER A 43 -18.45 18.28 15.75
CA SER A 43 -18.24 17.60 17.04
C SER A 43 -17.61 16.24 16.81
N SER A 44 -16.86 15.74 17.80
CA SER A 44 -16.27 14.40 17.76
C SER A 44 -16.93 13.50 18.81
N THR A 45 -17.23 12.26 18.44
CA THR A 45 -17.72 11.24 19.38
C THR A 45 -16.64 10.78 20.36
N ASN A 46 -15.35 11.01 20.03
CA ASN A 46 -14.23 10.75 20.92
C ASN A 46 -13.11 11.79 20.70
N PRO A 47 -13.20 12.97 21.34
CA PRO A 47 -12.22 14.04 21.21
C PRO A 47 -10.79 13.66 21.64
N ALA A 48 -10.65 12.66 22.52
CA ALA A 48 -9.34 12.16 22.92
C ALA A 48 -8.63 11.39 21.78
N VAL A 49 -9.37 10.89 20.79
CA VAL A 49 -8.83 10.23 19.59
C VAL A 49 -8.65 11.25 18.47
N ALA A 50 -9.70 11.98 18.11
CA ALA A 50 -9.64 12.96 17.03
C ALA A 50 -10.57 14.15 17.27
N THR A 51 -10.16 15.32 16.81
CA THR A 51 -11.00 16.54 16.77
C THR A 51 -11.03 17.09 15.35
N ALA A 52 -11.99 17.97 15.07
CA ALA A 52 -12.07 18.65 13.79
C ALA A 52 -12.49 20.11 13.96
N GLU A 53 -12.01 20.96 13.07
CA GLU A 53 -12.35 22.38 13.02
C GLU A 53 -12.46 22.87 11.57
N PHE A 54 -13.23 23.93 11.36
CA PHE A 54 -13.20 24.63 10.08
C PHE A 54 -11.87 25.37 9.94
N ALA A 55 -11.22 25.23 8.80
CA ALA A 55 -9.99 25.94 8.52
C ALA A 55 -10.26 27.46 8.48
N ARG A 56 -9.37 28.24 9.08
CA ARG A 56 -9.45 29.72 9.04
C ARG A 56 -9.25 30.25 7.62
N ASP A 57 -8.41 29.58 6.85
CA ASP A 57 -8.07 29.86 5.47
C ASP A 57 -8.90 29.00 4.51
N ASN A 58 -10.20 29.27 4.42
CA ASN A 58 -11.03 28.57 3.44
C ASN A 58 -10.74 29.09 2.02
N PRO A 59 -10.32 28.24 1.06
CA PRO A 59 -10.10 28.67 -0.31
C PRO A 59 -11.33 29.35 -0.92
N ALA A 60 -11.13 30.47 -1.61
CA ALA A 60 -12.22 31.24 -2.23
C ALA A 60 -13.04 30.41 -3.25
N SER A 61 -12.44 29.39 -3.86
CA SER A 61 -13.15 28.43 -4.71
C SER A 61 -14.18 27.61 -3.92
N LEU A 62 -13.80 27.07 -2.75
CA LEU A 62 -14.72 26.31 -1.90
C LEU A 62 -15.83 27.19 -1.34
N ALA A 63 -15.47 28.38 -0.84
CA ALA A 63 -16.43 29.32 -0.26
C ALA A 63 -17.53 29.73 -1.26
N ARG A 64 -17.16 30.02 -2.51
CA ARG A 64 -18.13 30.35 -3.59
C ARG A 64 -19.09 29.20 -3.91
N SER A 65 -18.70 27.97 -3.63
CA SER A 65 -19.53 26.77 -3.82
C SER A 65 -20.26 26.33 -2.55
N GLY A 66 -20.25 27.13 -1.47
CA GLY A 66 -20.87 26.78 -0.19
C GLY A 66 -20.15 25.65 0.57
N GLN A 67 -18.89 25.40 0.22
CA GLN A 67 -18.05 24.35 0.80
C GLN A 67 -17.03 24.94 1.77
N SER A 68 -16.62 24.13 2.74
CA SER A 68 -15.56 24.51 3.67
C SER A 68 -14.47 23.45 3.76
N LYS A 69 -13.23 23.91 3.90
CA LYS A 69 -12.09 23.09 4.31
C LYS A 69 -12.20 22.78 5.81
N VAL A 70 -12.08 21.51 6.16
CA VAL A 70 -12.09 21.01 7.54
C VAL A 70 -10.74 20.38 7.84
N ILE A 71 -10.14 20.77 8.97
CA ILE A 71 -8.92 20.18 9.49
C ILE A 71 -9.29 19.14 10.53
N VAL A 72 -8.86 17.90 10.33
CA VAL A 72 -9.07 16.77 11.26
C VAL A 72 -7.74 16.44 11.92
N HIS A 73 -7.67 16.57 13.24
CA HIS A 73 -6.47 16.34 14.05
C HIS A 73 -6.52 14.96 14.72
N GLY A 74 -5.42 14.20 14.68
CA GLY A 74 -5.29 12.89 15.31
C GLY A 74 -4.45 12.95 16.59
N HIS A 75 -5.06 12.64 17.73
CA HIS A 75 -4.46 12.79 19.07
C HIS A 75 -4.03 11.47 19.70
N LYS A 76 -4.81 10.42 19.50
CA LYS A 76 -4.55 9.08 20.05
C LYS A 76 -4.91 8.01 19.03
N LYS A 77 -4.11 6.95 18.94
CA LYS A 77 -4.43 5.80 18.10
C LYS A 77 -5.83 5.26 18.45
N GLY A 78 -6.66 5.06 17.44
CA GLY A 78 -8.03 4.56 17.60
C GLY A 78 -8.96 5.11 16.53
N SER A 79 -10.26 4.98 16.77
CA SER A 79 -11.30 5.50 15.87
C SER A 79 -12.20 6.51 16.57
N ALA A 80 -12.69 7.47 15.81
CA ALA A 80 -13.69 8.45 16.22
C ALA A 80 -14.62 8.75 15.03
N VAL A 81 -15.75 9.39 15.30
CA VAL A 81 -16.63 9.93 14.26
C VAL A 81 -16.69 11.44 14.43
N ILE A 82 -16.41 12.16 13.36
CA ILE A 82 -16.65 13.60 13.27
C ILE A 82 -18.05 13.78 12.70
N GLU A 83 -18.88 14.53 13.42
CA GLU A 83 -20.25 14.80 13.06
C GLU A 83 -20.38 16.28 12.70
N ALA A 84 -20.94 16.55 11.53
CA ALA A 84 -21.42 17.88 11.20
C ALA A 84 -22.88 18.00 11.66
N ARG A 85 -23.19 19.04 12.42
CA ARG A 85 -24.48 19.23 13.07
C ARG A 85 -25.11 20.56 12.70
N ARG A 86 -26.44 20.57 12.57
CA ARG A 86 -27.27 21.78 12.53
C ARG A 86 -28.10 21.83 13.81
N GLY A 87 -27.68 22.68 14.75
CA GLY A 87 -28.16 22.61 16.12
C GLY A 87 -27.83 21.24 16.74
N THR A 88 -28.84 20.52 17.22
CA THR A 88 -28.67 19.17 17.79
C THR A 88 -28.73 18.04 16.76
N THR A 89 -29.12 18.32 15.51
CA THR A 89 -29.31 17.31 14.47
C THR A 89 -27.99 17.01 13.76
N VAL A 90 -27.57 15.74 13.71
CA VAL A 90 -26.46 15.28 12.85
C VAL A 90 -26.94 15.26 11.40
N VAL A 91 -26.23 15.97 10.52
CA VAL A 91 -26.57 16.07 9.08
C VAL A 91 -25.62 15.27 8.20
N CYS A 92 -24.39 15.02 8.64
CA CYS A 92 -23.48 14.05 8.03
C CYS A 92 -22.35 13.65 9.00
N GLN A 93 -21.65 12.58 8.66
CA GLN A 93 -20.61 11.98 9.48
C GLN A 93 -19.37 11.64 8.64
N LEU A 94 -18.21 11.68 9.29
CA LEU A 94 -16.93 11.20 8.78
C LEU A 94 -16.33 10.28 9.83
N GLU A 95 -16.07 9.03 9.48
CA GLU A 95 -15.28 8.16 10.35
C GLU A 95 -13.79 8.54 10.23
N VAL A 96 -13.10 8.58 11.35
CA VAL A 96 -11.68 8.89 11.43
C VAL A 96 -10.94 7.73 12.06
N GLY A 97 -9.94 7.20 11.34
CA GLY A 97 -9.00 6.22 11.87
C GLY A 97 -7.65 6.87 12.15
N VAL A 98 -7.31 7.06 13.41
CA VAL A 98 -6.00 7.60 13.81
C VAL A 98 -4.99 6.45 13.92
N LYS A 99 -3.97 6.46 13.06
CA LYS A 99 -2.97 5.39 12.99
C LYS A 99 -1.64 5.84 13.59
N ALA A 100 -0.98 4.94 14.32
CA ALA A 100 0.39 5.14 14.78
C ALA A 100 1.39 4.85 13.63
N PRO A 101 2.59 5.45 13.64
CA PRO A 101 3.58 5.19 12.60
C PRO A 101 4.05 3.74 12.66
N LYS A 102 4.14 3.09 11.51
CA LYS A 102 4.68 1.73 11.36
C LYS A 102 5.84 1.75 10.38
N ILE A 103 6.97 1.14 10.74
CA ILE A 103 8.15 1.06 9.88
C ILE A 103 8.28 -0.36 9.32
N VAL A 104 8.39 -0.49 8.00
CA VAL A 104 8.72 -1.75 7.32
C VAL A 104 10.14 -1.68 6.77
N LYS A 105 11.03 -2.50 7.34
CA LYS A 105 12.42 -2.64 6.89
C LYS A 105 12.49 -3.64 5.74
N VAL A 106 12.94 -3.19 4.58
CA VAL A 106 12.99 -4.02 3.36
C VAL A 106 14.43 -4.30 2.95
N ALA A 107 14.78 -5.56 2.72
CA ALA A 107 16.03 -5.95 2.10
C ALA A 107 15.82 -6.26 0.62
N PHE A 108 16.65 -5.69 -0.24
CA PHE A 108 16.64 -5.91 -1.68
C PHE A 108 17.84 -6.78 -2.07
N ASN A 109 17.55 -7.99 -2.54
CA ASN A 109 18.53 -9.01 -2.88
C ASN A 109 18.55 -9.18 -4.41
N PHE A 110 19.67 -8.83 -5.02
CA PHE A 110 19.89 -8.96 -6.45
C PHE A 110 20.50 -10.34 -6.71
N VAL A 111 19.73 -11.23 -7.32
CA VAL A 111 20.07 -12.65 -7.41
C VAL A 111 20.95 -12.93 -8.61
N LYS A 112 21.95 -13.79 -8.40
CA LYS A 112 22.71 -14.46 -9.46
C LYS A 112 22.92 -15.93 -9.09
N ASP A 113 23.19 -16.76 -10.09
CA ASP A 113 23.39 -18.21 -9.92
C ASP A 113 24.80 -18.65 -10.35
N THR A 114 25.09 -19.96 -10.34
CA THR A 114 26.41 -20.50 -10.75
C THR A 114 26.58 -20.66 -12.27
N ALA A 115 25.52 -20.55 -13.05
CA ALA A 115 25.54 -20.68 -14.51
C ALA A 115 25.67 -19.33 -15.23
N GLY A 116 25.72 -18.23 -14.48
CA GLY A 116 25.89 -16.87 -15.00
C GLY A 116 24.57 -16.12 -15.20
N HIS A 117 23.43 -16.72 -14.82
CA HIS A 117 22.16 -16.01 -14.79
C HIS A 117 22.16 -15.00 -13.64
N LYS A 118 21.56 -13.83 -13.87
CA LYS A 118 21.43 -12.76 -12.88
C LYS A 118 20.34 -11.79 -13.29
N THR A 119 19.71 -11.15 -12.31
CA THR A 119 18.88 -9.96 -12.59
C THR A 119 19.70 -8.88 -13.30
N THR A 120 19.03 -8.17 -14.20
CA THR A 120 19.52 -7.00 -14.92
C THR A 120 19.23 -5.70 -14.16
N ARG A 121 18.42 -5.75 -13.10
CA ARG A 121 18.15 -4.61 -12.23
C ARG A 121 19.42 -4.14 -11.53
N SER A 122 19.49 -2.82 -11.32
CA SER A 122 20.62 -2.17 -10.66
C SER A 122 20.33 -1.85 -9.20
N LEU A 123 21.33 -2.00 -8.33
CA LEU A 123 21.29 -1.54 -6.93
C LEU A 123 20.89 -0.05 -6.82
N ALA A 124 21.25 0.76 -7.82
CA ALA A 124 20.93 2.18 -7.86
C ALA A 124 19.42 2.47 -7.99
N SER A 125 18.62 1.50 -8.46
CA SER A 125 17.17 1.67 -8.61
C SER A 125 16.42 1.67 -7.27
N VAL A 126 16.99 1.08 -6.22
CA VAL A 126 16.28 0.77 -4.98
C VAL A 126 15.71 2.02 -4.31
N ASP A 127 16.45 3.13 -4.31
CA ASP A 127 15.99 4.37 -3.66
C ASP A 127 14.75 4.95 -4.34
N ASN A 128 14.67 4.85 -5.67
CA ASN A 128 13.47 5.24 -6.40
C ASN A 128 12.29 4.30 -6.12
N LEU A 129 12.52 2.99 -6.04
CA LEU A 129 11.47 2.01 -5.70
C LEU A 129 10.89 2.29 -4.31
N VAL A 130 11.75 2.48 -3.31
CA VAL A 130 11.34 2.83 -1.94
C VAL A 130 10.60 4.17 -1.91
N LYS A 131 11.03 5.16 -2.69
CA LYS A 131 10.33 6.44 -2.82
C LYS A 131 8.92 6.25 -3.40
N THR A 132 8.77 5.47 -4.46
CA THR A 132 7.46 5.17 -5.07
C THR A 132 6.54 4.48 -4.06
N MET A 133 7.00 3.41 -3.40
CA MET A 133 6.22 2.71 -2.37
C MET A 133 5.80 3.66 -1.24
N ASN A 134 6.70 4.51 -0.75
CA ASN A 134 6.38 5.48 0.30
C ASN A 134 5.37 6.55 -0.14
N SER A 135 5.39 6.94 -1.42
CA SER A 135 4.40 7.87 -1.98
C SER A 135 2.97 7.31 -1.96
N ILE A 136 2.83 5.98 -1.90
CA ILE A 136 1.55 5.27 -1.83
C ILE A 136 1.17 5.01 -0.36
N TYR A 137 2.06 4.35 0.39
CA TYR A 137 1.76 3.86 1.74
C TYR A 137 1.71 4.95 2.80
N THR A 138 2.72 5.82 2.86
CA THR A 138 2.86 6.82 3.93
C THR A 138 1.62 7.71 4.06
N PRO A 139 1.09 8.31 2.97
CA PRO A 139 -0.04 9.23 3.10
C PRO A 139 -1.38 8.55 3.39
N GLN A 140 -1.51 7.23 3.16
CA GLN A 140 -2.78 6.49 3.22
C GLN A 140 -2.88 5.50 4.40
N THR A 141 -1.75 5.03 4.93
CA THR A 141 -1.69 4.02 6.00
C THR A 141 -0.79 4.42 7.17
N TYR A 142 0.02 5.46 7.00
CA TYR A 142 1.11 5.86 7.90
C TYR A 142 2.17 4.77 8.13
N ILE A 143 2.37 3.94 7.10
CA ILE A 143 3.48 3.00 7.00
C ILE A 143 4.63 3.68 6.24
N THR A 144 5.83 3.66 6.82
CA THR A 144 7.06 4.10 6.17
C THR A 144 7.90 2.87 5.82
N ILE A 145 8.22 2.73 4.54
CA ILE A 145 9.14 1.73 4.02
C ILE A 145 10.56 2.30 4.11
N VAL A 146 11.47 1.53 4.71
CA VAL A 146 12.88 1.90 4.80
C VAL A 146 13.75 0.84 4.16
N LYS A 147 14.68 1.27 3.30
CA LYS A 147 15.74 0.42 2.77
C LYS A 147 16.63 -0.03 3.93
N ARG A 148 16.62 -1.33 4.23
CA ARG A 148 17.53 -1.94 5.20
C ARG A 148 18.87 -2.24 4.54
N THR A 149 18.84 -3.02 3.46
CA THR A 149 20.00 -3.45 2.69
C THR A 149 19.64 -3.51 1.21
N ALA A 150 20.63 -3.31 0.36
CA ALA A 150 20.59 -3.61 -1.07
C ALA A 150 21.90 -4.31 -1.42
N ARG A 151 21.84 -5.58 -1.85
CA ARG A 151 23.04 -6.39 -2.05
C ARG A 151 22.86 -7.44 -3.15
N TRP A 152 23.97 -7.86 -3.73
CA TRP A 152 24.01 -9.07 -4.53
C TRP A 152 24.02 -10.31 -3.63
N VAL A 153 23.25 -11.33 -4.01
CA VAL A 153 23.27 -12.66 -3.39
C VAL A 153 23.51 -13.70 -4.47
N GLN A 154 24.22 -14.77 -4.13
CA GLN A 154 24.54 -15.85 -5.06
C GLN A 154 23.95 -17.17 -4.57
N VAL A 155 23.05 -17.74 -5.37
CA VAL A 155 22.57 -19.10 -5.15
C VAL A 155 23.63 -20.06 -5.67
N ARG A 156 24.04 -21.03 -4.85
CA ARG A 156 25.14 -21.97 -5.16
C ARG A 156 24.66 -23.16 -5.99
N LYS A 157 23.84 -22.88 -7.01
CA LYS A 157 23.21 -23.84 -7.90
C LYS A 157 22.90 -23.14 -9.23
N ASN A 158 22.77 -23.90 -10.31
CA ASN A 158 22.17 -23.42 -11.56
C ASN A 158 20.64 -23.48 -11.41
N LEU A 159 19.99 -22.32 -11.43
CA LEU A 159 18.53 -22.21 -11.32
C LEU A 159 17.83 -22.24 -12.69
N GLY A 160 18.58 -22.57 -13.75
CA GLY A 160 18.06 -22.60 -15.10
C GLY A 160 17.65 -21.22 -15.61
N LYS A 161 16.87 -21.22 -16.68
CA LYS A 161 16.43 -19.99 -17.36
C LYS A 161 15.29 -19.27 -16.64
N VAL A 162 14.61 -19.93 -15.70
CA VAL A 162 13.43 -19.41 -15.01
C VAL A 162 13.47 -19.88 -13.57
N VAL A 163 13.34 -18.96 -12.62
CA VAL A 163 13.27 -19.31 -11.20
C VAL A 163 11.84 -19.69 -10.86
N ARG A 164 11.61 -20.95 -10.47
CA ARG A 164 10.25 -21.48 -10.29
C ARG A 164 9.78 -21.59 -8.84
N TYR A 165 8.57 -21.11 -8.58
CA TYR A 165 7.78 -21.55 -7.42
C TYR A 165 6.77 -22.60 -7.84
N SER A 166 7.15 -23.86 -7.78
CA SER A 166 6.34 -24.97 -8.31
C SER A 166 5.95 -26.00 -7.26
N ALA A 167 6.24 -25.76 -5.98
CA ALA A 167 5.95 -26.70 -4.89
C ALA A 167 4.46 -27.00 -4.73
N HIS A 168 3.59 -26.11 -5.19
CA HIS A 168 2.15 -26.25 -5.18
C HIS A 168 1.59 -26.91 -6.46
N LEU A 169 2.44 -27.12 -7.49
CA LEU A 169 2.04 -27.70 -8.77
C LEU A 169 2.25 -29.21 -8.77
N SER A 170 1.19 -29.95 -9.10
CA SER A 170 1.28 -31.41 -9.24
C SER A 170 2.18 -31.80 -10.42
N GLY A 171 3.03 -32.80 -10.23
CA GLY A 171 3.87 -33.37 -11.29
C GLY A 171 5.14 -32.58 -11.62
N VAL A 172 5.43 -31.49 -10.91
CA VAL A 172 6.72 -30.78 -11.05
C VAL A 172 7.76 -31.40 -10.11
N ALA A 173 8.92 -31.74 -10.65
CA ALA A 173 9.99 -32.37 -9.87
C ALA A 173 10.54 -31.43 -8.80
N ALA A 174 10.86 -31.97 -7.62
CA ALA A 174 11.35 -31.18 -6.48
C ALA A 174 12.59 -30.33 -6.78
N GLY A 175 13.45 -30.79 -7.70
CA GLY A 175 14.64 -30.04 -8.14
C GLY A 175 14.32 -28.72 -8.84
N GLN A 176 13.07 -28.53 -9.29
CA GLN A 176 12.54 -27.32 -9.94
C GLN A 176 11.76 -26.42 -8.95
N HIS A 177 11.77 -26.73 -7.64
CA HIS A 177 11.25 -25.84 -6.61
C HIS A 177 12.40 -24.94 -6.11
N GLU A 178 12.59 -23.80 -6.76
CA GLU A 178 13.79 -22.96 -6.58
C GLU A 178 13.56 -21.78 -5.63
N TRP A 179 12.30 -21.52 -5.27
CA TRP A 179 11.91 -20.50 -4.29
C TRP A 179 12.72 -20.63 -2.99
N ASP A 180 12.79 -21.83 -2.42
CA ASP A 180 13.47 -22.09 -1.15
C ASP A 180 14.99 -21.87 -1.23
N ASP A 181 15.60 -22.24 -2.38
CA ASP A 181 17.02 -22.00 -2.65
C ASP A 181 17.35 -20.49 -2.63
N VAL A 182 16.44 -19.66 -3.15
CA VAL A 182 16.60 -18.19 -3.20
C VAL A 182 16.35 -17.57 -1.82
N ILE A 183 15.24 -17.90 -1.16
CA ILE A 183 14.86 -17.26 0.12
C ILE A 183 15.74 -17.69 1.31
N ALA A 184 16.54 -18.75 1.15
CA ALA A 184 17.60 -19.09 2.09
C ALA A 184 18.64 -17.97 2.27
N LEU A 185 18.77 -17.06 1.29
CA LEU A 185 19.71 -15.93 1.31
C LEU A 185 19.14 -14.63 1.90
N ARG A 186 17.94 -14.69 2.50
CA ARG A 186 17.25 -13.53 3.08
C ARG A 186 18.08 -12.79 4.11
N ASP A 187 17.81 -11.49 4.27
CA ASP A 187 18.23 -10.72 5.43
C ASP A 187 17.28 -11.03 6.60
N ALA A 188 17.76 -11.81 7.56
CA ALA A 188 16.95 -12.23 8.71
C ALA A 188 16.48 -11.07 9.60
N ALA A 189 17.06 -9.87 9.44
CA ALA A 189 16.68 -8.68 10.20
C ALA A 189 15.86 -7.67 9.37
N ALA A 190 15.51 -8.01 8.13
CA ALA A 190 14.45 -7.34 7.40
C ALA A 190 13.08 -7.86 7.84
N HIS A 191 12.06 -7.01 7.75
CA HIS A 191 10.67 -7.44 7.89
C HIS A 191 10.19 -8.12 6.61
N TRP A 192 10.62 -7.60 5.45
CA TRP A 192 10.26 -8.09 4.14
C TRP A 192 11.50 -8.18 3.23
N ASN A 193 11.63 -9.26 2.47
CA ASN A 193 12.75 -9.47 1.56
C ASN A 193 12.25 -9.50 0.12
N VAL A 194 12.85 -8.67 -0.73
CA VAL A 194 12.62 -8.67 -2.18
C VAL A 194 13.82 -9.31 -2.85
N PHE A 195 13.58 -10.26 -3.75
CA PHE A 195 14.58 -10.96 -4.54
C PHE A 195 14.34 -10.65 -6.01
N PHE A 196 15.22 -9.84 -6.60
CA PHE A 196 15.19 -9.58 -8.02
C PHE A 196 15.86 -10.73 -8.77
N VAL A 197 15.10 -11.40 -9.64
CA VAL A 197 15.53 -12.52 -10.48
C VAL A 197 15.35 -12.15 -11.96
N TRP A 198 15.96 -12.90 -12.87
CA TRP A 198 15.89 -12.59 -14.30
C TRP A 198 14.54 -12.96 -14.92
N GLU A 199 13.96 -14.10 -14.50
CA GLU A 199 12.64 -14.57 -14.88
C GLU A 199 12.05 -15.34 -13.69
N TYR A 200 10.76 -15.14 -13.41
CA TYR A 200 10.05 -15.83 -12.34
C TYR A 200 8.77 -16.46 -12.88
N GLU A 201 8.51 -17.72 -12.52
CA GLU A 201 7.23 -18.34 -12.84
C GLU A 201 6.69 -19.19 -11.70
N GLN A 202 5.37 -19.17 -11.55
CA GLN A 202 4.66 -19.97 -10.55
C GLN A 202 3.59 -20.88 -11.14
N ASP A 203 3.45 -20.93 -12.46
CA ASP A 203 2.42 -21.72 -13.12
C ASP A 203 2.95 -22.98 -13.83
N ALA A 204 2.01 -23.68 -14.48
CA ALA A 204 2.29 -24.92 -15.23
C ALA A 204 2.98 -24.67 -16.58
N THR A 205 3.10 -23.42 -17.02
CA THR A 205 3.64 -22.95 -18.30
C THR A 205 4.88 -22.09 -18.08
N PRO A 206 5.99 -22.65 -17.55
CA PRO A 206 7.14 -21.88 -17.05
C PRO A 206 7.98 -21.16 -18.13
N PHE A 207 7.54 -21.16 -19.39
CA PHE A 207 8.20 -20.45 -20.49
C PHE A 207 7.24 -19.46 -21.16
N VAL A 208 6.07 -19.24 -20.54
CA VAL A 208 5.08 -18.25 -20.95
C VAL A 208 4.98 -17.28 -19.79
N ASP A 209 5.28 -16.02 -20.08
CA ASP A 209 5.34 -14.93 -19.11
C ASP A 209 3.93 -14.59 -18.60
N HIS A 210 3.62 -15.11 -17.41
CA HIS A 210 2.33 -14.89 -16.76
C HIS A 210 2.47 -14.30 -15.35
N THR A 211 3.70 -14.22 -14.82
CA THR A 211 3.92 -13.89 -13.40
C THR A 211 5.02 -12.86 -13.19
N ASP A 212 4.62 -11.62 -12.90
CA ASP A 212 5.57 -10.52 -12.63
C ASP A 212 6.29 -10.68 -11.27
N ALA A 213 5.57 -11.17 -10.28
CA ALA A 213 6.06 -11.33 -8.92
C ALA A 213 5.23 -12.36 -8.15
N GLY A 214 5.79 -12.85 -7.05
CA GLY A 214 5.07 -13.65 -6.06
C GLY A 214 5.56 -13.31 -4.67
N ASN A 215 4.64 -13.28 -3.70
CA ASN A 215 4.95 -13.00 -2.30
C ASN A 215 4.45 -14.09 -1.36
N LEU A 216 5.38 -14.69 -0.61
CA LEU A 216 5.09 -15.74 0.36
C LEU A 216 5.99 -15.61 1.60
N ALA A 217 5.36 -15.68 2.77
CA ALA A 217 6.04 -15.75 4.07
C ALA A 217 7.10 -14.64 4.30
N GLY A 218 6.83 -13.42 3.87
CA GLY A 218 7.75 -12.28 4.04
C GLY A 218 8.87 -12.20 2.99
N ASN A 219 8.76 -12.96 1.92
CA ASN A 219 9.68 -12.94 0.79
C ASN A 219 8.90 -12.72 -0.51
N CYS A 220 9.47 -11.92 -1.38
CA CYS A 220 8.93 -11.61 -2.69
C CYS A 220 9.99 -11.93 -3.75
N LEU A 221 9.67 -12.77 -4.71
CA LEU A 221 10.46 -12.92 -5.94
C LEU A 221 9.84 -11.99 -6.98
N PHE A 222 10.69 -11.24 -7.66
CA PHE A 222 10.28 -10.19 -8.60
C PHE A 222 11.18 -10.25 -9.83
N GLU A 223 10.60 -10.43 -11.01
CA GLU A 223 11.40 -10.61 -12.21
C GLU A 223 11.77 -9.32 -12.95
N ASP A 224 12.61 -9.44 -13.97
CA ASP A 224 13.15 -8.28 -14.69
C ASP A 224 12.15 -7.69 -15.68
N LYS A 225 11.26 -8.52 -16.25
CA LYS A 225 10.28 -8.09 -17.26
C LYS A 225 8.93 -7.67 -16.71
N ALA A 226 8.76 -7.74 -15.38
CA ALA A 226 7.62 -7.22 -14.64
C ALA A 226 7.31 -5.75 -14.95
N GLY A 227 6.48 -5.54 -15.96
CA GLY A 227 5.85 -4.28 -16.38
C GLY A 227 6.74 -3.04 -16.41
N VAL A 228 6.07 -1.88 -16.48
CA VAL A 228 6.73 -0.56 -16.32
C VAL A 228 6.52 0.02 -14.92
N GLU A 229 5.51 -0.45 -14.20
CA GLU A 229 5.14 0.04 -12.86
C GLU A 229 5.80 -0.79 -11.73
N VAL A 230 7.13 -0.93 -11.78
CA VAL A 230 7.89 -1.77 -10.85
C VAL A 230 7.67 -1.38 -9.38
N GLY A 231 7.62 -0.07 -9.09
CA GLY A 231 7.45 0.42 -7.72
C GLY A 231 6.05 0.17 -7.16
N GLU A 232 5.03 0.26 -8.01
CA GLU A 232 3.63 -0.02 -7.72
C GLU A 232 3.41 -1.52 -7.55
N THR A 233 4.02 -2.34 -8.40
CA THR A 233 3.98 -3.80 -8.27
C THR A 233 4.62 -4.23 -6.96
N LEU A 234 5.80 -3.71 -6.61
CA LEU A 234 6.38 -3.96 -5.27
C LEU A 234 5.51 -3.43 -4.12
N ALA A 235 4.82 -2.31 -4.31
CA ALA A 235 3.89 -1.79 -3.31
C ALA A 235 2.68 -2.74 -3.13
N HIS A 236 2.21 -3.36 -4.21
CA HIS A 236 1.17 -4.38 -4.15
C HIS A 236 1.65 -5.66 -3.46
N GLU A 237 2.84 -6.18 -3.79
CA GLU A 237 3.42 -7.34 -3.12
C GLU A 237 3.64 -7.10 -1.62
N LEU A 238 4.04 -5.88 -1.25
CA LEU A 238 4.10 -5.48 0.15
C LEU A 238 2.70 -5.53 0.81
N GLY A 239 1.63 -5.29 0.06
CA GLY A 239 0.27 -5.38 0.54
C GLY A 239 -0.13 -6.81 0.91
N HIS A 240 0.29 -7.80 0.13
CA HIS A 240 0.18 -9.21 0.50
C HIS A 240 0.97 -9.54 1.75
N TYR A 241 2.21 -9.06 1.87
CA TYR A 241 2.98 -9.21 3.11
C TYR A 241 2.27 -8.59 4.33
N LEU A 242 1.56 -7.48 4.13
CA LEU A 242 0.79 -6.79 5.16
C LEU A 242 -0.61 -7.40 5.38
N GLY A 243 -0.94 -8.52 4.73
CA GLY A 243 -2.11 -9.35 5.01
C GLY A 243 -3.33 -9.09 4.11
N VAL A 244 -3.19 -8.35 3.01
CA VAL A 244 -4.31 -8.08 2.09
C VAL A 244 -4.22 -8.99 0.86
N ALA A 245 -5.35 -9.60 0.49
CA ALA A 245 -5.45 -10.44 -0.70
C ALA A 245 -5.65 -9.62 -1.99
N ASP A 246 -5.60 -10.30 -3.13
CA ASP A 246 -5.97 -9.73 -4.42
C ASP A 246 -7.47 -9.46 -4.55
N PHE A 247 -7.77 -8.48 -5.39
CA PHE A 247 -9.11 -8.13 -5.81
C PHE A 247 -9.17 -7.99 -7.33
N TYR A 248 -10.28 -8.44 -7.94
CA TYR A 248 -10.44 -8.51 -9.39
C TYR A 248 -11.73 -7.85 -9.89
N ASP A 249 -12.48 -7.17 -9.01
CA ASP A 249 -13.64 -6.39 -9.44
C ASP A 249 -13.17 -5.14 -10.20
N ALA A 250 -13.69 -4.94 -11.42
CA ALA A 250 -13.36 -3.79 -12.25
C ALA A 250 -13.69 -2.44 -11.56
N ALA A 251 -14.66 -2.41 -10.66
CA ALA A 251 -14.98 -1.22 -9.87
C ALA A 251 -13.86 -0.83 -8.87
N GLN A 252 -12.91 -1.74 -8.63
CA GLN A 252 -11.78 -1.59 -7.71
C GLN A 252 -10.45 -1.45 -8.47
N GLN A 253 -10.49 -1.21 -9.78
CA GLN A 253 -9.29 -1.08 -10.61
C GLN A 253 -8.35 0.03 -10.10
N ASP A 254 -8.89 1.07 -9.45
CA ASP A 254 -8.10 2.15 -8.87
C ASP A 254 -7.39 1.77 -7.55
N TRP A 255 -7.67 0.59 -7.00
CA TRP A 255 -7.08 0.11 -5.75
C TRP A 255 -5.68 -0.45 -5.98
N LEU A 256 -4.81 -0.29 -4.99
CA LEU A 256 -3.46 -0.85 -5.00
C LEU A 256 -3.47 -2.39 -5.11
N MET A 257 -4.46 -3.03 -4.48
CA MET A 257 -4.59 -4.49 -4.42
C MET A 257 -5.43 -5.07 -5.57
N TYR A 258 -5.61 -4.31 -6.65
CA TYR A 258 -6.19 -4.86 -7.88
C TYR A 258 -5.18 -5.80 -8.53
N GLY A 259 -5.58 -7.05 -8.81
CA GLY A 259 -4.66 -8.15 -9.14
C GLY A 259 -4.10 -8.14 -10.55
N TYR A 260 -4.56 -7.25 -11.43
CA TYR A 260 -3.99 -7.13 -12.78
C TYR A 260 -2.86 -6.10 -12.80
N THR A 261 -1.68 -6.50 -13.30
CA THR A 261 -0.49 -5.64 -13.40
C THR A 261 -0.68 -4.53 -14.43
N ASP A 262 0.05 -3.41 -14.27
CA ASP A 262 0.07 -2.23 -15.14
C ASP A 262 -1.29 -1.50 -15.35
N VAL A 263 -2.37 -1.99 -14.72
CA VAL A 263 -3.71 -1.38 -14.80
C VAL A 263 -4.28 -1.02 -13.42
N ARG A 264 -3.61 -1.43 -12.34
CA ARG A 264 -4.00 -1.15 -10.96
C ARG A 264 -3.71 0.30 -10.59
N GLY A 265 -4.50 0.84 -9.67
CA GLY A 265 -4.26 2.18 -9.15
C GLY A 265 -3.37 2.19 -7.91
N ARG A 266 -3.42 3.31 -7.18
CA ARG A 266 -2.59 3.55 -5.99
C ARG A 266 -3.42 3.79 -4.74
N PHE A 267 -4.75 3.64 -4.83
CA PHE A 267 -5.65 3.93 -3.72
C PHE A 267 -5.65 2.77 -2.71
N ILE A 268 -5.56 3.09 -1.42
CA ILE A 268 -5.70 2.10 -0.34
C ILE A 268 -7.01 2.39 0.42
N PRO A 269 -8.07 1.58 0.24
CA PRO A 269 -9.34 1.76 0.93
C PRO A 269 -9.22 1.48 2.44
N LYS A 270 -10.24 1.91 3.19
CA LYS A 270 -10.30 1.80 4.66
C LYS A 270 -10.01 0.38 5.16
N ASN A 271 -10.68 -0.61 4.58
CA ASN A 271 -10.54 -2.02 4.96
C ASN A 271 -9.08 -2.49 4.81
N HIS A 272 -8.39 -2.13 3.72
CA HIS A 272 -6.99 -2.48 3.50
C HIS A 272 -6.08 -1.73 4.46
N ALA A 273 -6.28 -0.42 4.64
CA ALA A 273 -5.49 0.37 5.57
C ALA A 273 -5.60 -0.14 7.03
N ASN A 274 -6.76 -0.67 7.42
CA ASN A 274 -6.99 -1.27 8.73
C ASN A 274 -6.34 -2.64 8.91
N ILE A 275 -6.23 -3.44 7.85
CA ILE A 275 -5.47 -4.70 7.87
C ILE A 275 -3.97 -4.41 7.92
N MET A 276 -3.49 -3.51 7.05
CA MET A 276 -2.06 -3.21 6.89
C MET A 276 -1.45 -2.52 8.12
N ASN A 277 -2.21 -1.64 8.78
CA ASN A 277 -1.81 -0.93 9.99
C ASN A 277 -2.99 -0.77 10.96
N PRO A 278 -3.32 -1.80 11.75
CA PRO A 278 -4.43 -1.79 12.70
C PRO A 278 -4.17 -0.85 13.87
#